data_AF-A0AAE0KCW1-F1
#
_entry.id   AF-A0AAE0KCW1-F1
#
_cell.length_a   1.000
_cell.length_b   1.000
_cell.length_c   1.000
_cell.angle_alpha   90.00
_cell.angle_beta   90.00
_cell.angle_gamma   90.00
#
_symmetry.space_group_name_H-M   'P 1'
#
loop_
_entity.id
_entity.type
_entity.pdbx_description
1 polymer ?
#
loop_
_entity_poly.entity_id
_entity_poly.type
_entity_poly.pdbx_seq_one_letter_code
_entity_poly.pdbx_strand_id
1 'polypeptide(L)'
;MSHPAPADPLTLAQHEWVKIFNGGPYTGMLMLEYIIQATGRTNYDFINDPKNCIKGITDAHISTFDIQQLAATWNVDAGRCTSFAVKAITELNTHKGAGGVPIFNFEIYDLSKHRVARCRKTGVVIDSSSSLRNGAFVLPEGSWGRFPETQASWKFKSSESKFERDGKVDGQIKKSSSPITPAKAMIICLKEVEDSAYKTVPTLFRSVNEQHIPVFHGIIMWCPKDHALELGASVADYKAKRKLVIQFPKYVKDKAGQMVLDPKMMGTSKTLDKCIEYLVEFIDTYGGPYGQYQWENAGLEAFNSALIQAAVETWGYPKAERHGA
;
A
#
# COMPACT_ATOMS: atom_id res chain seq x y z
N MET A 1 -14.09 24.53 -36.98
CA MET A 1 -13.38 23.31 -36.54
C MET A 1 -14.17 22.74 -35.38
N SER A 2 -14.74 21.54 -35.51
CA SER A 2 -15.45 20.89 -34.41
C SER A 2 -14.43 20.49 -33.34
N HIS A 3 -14.57 21.03 -32.13
CA HIS A 3 -13.80 20.52 -31.00
C HIS A 3 -14.06 19.02 -30.85
N PRO A 4 -13.03 18.19 -30.62
CA PRO A 4 -13.25 16.77 -30.31
C PRO A 4 -14.21 16.66 -29.13
N ALA A 5 -15.14 15.71 -29.20
CA ALA A 5 -16.09 15.47 -28.13
C ALA A 5 -15.31 15.26 -26.82
N PRO A 6 -15.73 15.88 -25.69
CA PRO A 6 -15.06 15.68 -24.42
C PRO A 6 -15.05 14.19 -24.07
N ALA A 7 -13.89 13.66 -23.72
CA ALA A 7 -13.72 12.25 -23.38
C ALA A 7 -14.69 11.86 -22.25
N ASP A 8 -15.32 10.68 -22.40
CA ASP A 8 -16.25 10.14 -21.42
C ASP A 8 -15.60 10.07 -20.02
N PRO A 9 -16.24 10.61 -18.95
CA PRO A 9 -15.63 10.69 -17.63
C PRO A 9 -15.21 9.34 -17.05
N LEU A 10 -15.93 8.25 -17.34
CA LEU A 10 -15.53 6.92 -16.90
C LEU A 10 -14.26 6.47 -17.62
N THR A 11 -14.17 6.68 -18.92
CA THR A 11 -12.97 6.36 -19.72
C THR A 11 -11.72 7.09 -19.20
N LEU A 12 -11.84 8.38 -18.89
CA LEU A 12 -10.75 9.15 -18.27
C LEU A 12 -10.33 8.56 -16.91
N ALA A 13 -11.31 8.24 -16.05
CA ALA A 13 -11.06 7.64 -14.75
C ALA A 13 -10.42 6.26 -14.83
N GLN A 14 -10.85 5.44 -15.80
CA GLN A 14 -10.29 4.11 -16.06
C GLN A 14 -8.84 4.20 -16.53
N HIS A 15 -8.54 5.13 -17.45
CA HIS A 15 -7.17 5.36 -17.90
C HIS A 15 -6.25 5.75 -16.72
N GLU A 16 -6.66 6.72 -15.90
CA GLU A 16 -5.84 7.15 -14.77
C GLU A 16 -5.71 6.07 -13.69
N TRP A 17 -6.78 5.31 -13.43
CA TRP A 17 -6.74 4.20 -12.50
C TRP A 17 -5.72 3.13 -12.94
N VAL A 18 -5.75 2.71 -14.21
CA VAL A 18 -4.84 1.70 -14.77
C VAL A 18 -3.39 2.20 -14.71
N LYS A 19 -3.16 3.45 -15.10
CA LYS A 19 -1.84 4.10 -15.04
C LYS A 19 -1.27 4.05 -13.61
N ILE A 20 -2.05 4.46 -12.61
CA ILE A 20 -1.58 4.45 -11.21
C ILE A 20 -1.39 3.02 -10.69
N PHE A 21 -2.29 2.09 -11.05
CA PHE A 21 -2.21 0.71 -10.59
C PHE A 21 -0.96 -0.01 -11.11
N ASN A 22 -0.64 0.16 -12.39
CA ASN A 22 0.59 -0.38 -12.98
C ASN A 22 1.84 0.39 -12.54
N GLY A 23 1.70 1.68 -12.19
CA GLY A 23 2.82 2.56 -11.89
C GLY A 23 3.59 2.18 -10.63
N GLY A 24 2.91 1.68 -9.59
CA GLY A 24 3.58 1.35 -8.34
C GLY A 24 2.87 0.28 -7.51
N PRO A 25 3.61 -0.41 -6.63
CA PRO A 25 3.08 -1.51 -5.84
C PRO A 25 2.15 -0.98 -4.74
N TYR A 26 1.32 -1.86 -4.21
CA TYR A 26 0.61 -1.58 -2.96
C TYR A 26 1.61 -1.72 -1.80
N THR A 27 1.96 -0.62 -1.13
CA THR A 27 2.92 -0.66 -0.02
C THR A 27 2.76 0.48 0.98
N GLY A 28 3.20 0.24 2.22
CA GLY A 28 3.36 1.26 3.27
C GLY A 28 4.80 1.76 3.44
N MET A 29 5.75 1.28 2.64
CA MET A 29 7.19 1.53 2.87
C MET A 29 7.58 3.01 2.78
N LEU A 30 7.14 3.75 1.76
CA LEU A 30 7.44 5.19 1.65
C LEU A 30 6.71 6.03 2.72
N MET A 31 5.58 5.55 3.22
CA MET A 31 4.92 6.15 4.38
C MET A 31 5.72 5.91 5.66
N LEU A 32 6.28 4.71 5.83
CA LEU A 32 7.18 4.40 6.93
C LEU A 32 8.44 5.26 6.87
N GLU A 33 9.06 5.39 5.69
CA GLU A 33 10.22 6.26 5.48
C GLU A 33 9.92 7.70 5.89
N TYR A 34 8.79 8.25 5.41
CA TYR A 34 8.33 9.57 5.79
C TYR A 34 8.19 9.72 7.31
N ILE A 35 7.62 8.72 8.00
CA ILE A 35 7.44 8.76 9.45
C ILE A 35 8.78 8.78 10.18
N ILE A 36 9.71 7.91 9.79
CA ILE A 36 11.06 7.85 10.38
C ILE A 36 11.76 9.20 10.23
N GLN A 37 11.71 9.79 9.03
CA GLN A 37 12.33 11.10 8.75
C GLN A 37 11.63 12.23 9.54
N ALA A 38 10.30 12.22 9.59
CA ALA A 38 9.52 13.25 10.28
C ALA A 38 9.72 13.23 11.81
N THR A 39 10.05 12.07 12.39
CA THR A 39 10.40 11.95 13.82
C THR A 39 11.89 12.20 14.11
N GLY A 40 12.69 12.53 13.09
CA GLY A 40 14.13 12.76 13.22
C GLY A 40 14.91 11.50 13.61
N ARG A 41 14.35 10.32 13.27
CA ARG A 41 14.95 9.01 13.57
C ARG A 41 15.65 8.46 12.35
N THR A 42 16.46 7.42 12.57
CA THR A 42 17.19 6.70 11.53
C THR A 42 16.58 5.33 11.27
N ASN A 43 16.98 4.70 10.16
CA ASN A 43 16.65 3.29 9.91
C ASN A 43 17.19 2.37 11.01
N TYR A 44 18.35 2.70 11.61
CA TYR A 44 18.90 1.99 12.77
C TYR A 44 17.97 2.07 13.98
N ASP A 45 17.46 3.26 14.29
CA ASP A 45 16.50 3.44 15.38
C ASP A 45 15.24 2.60 15.16
N PHE A 46 14.76 2.55 13.91
CA PHE A 46 13.61 1.75 13.53
C PHE A 46 13.88 0.25 13.67
N ILE A 47 15.00 -0.25 13.17
CA ILE A 47 15.37 -1.66 13.29
C ILE A 47 15.57 -2.06 14.77
N ASN A 48 16.17 -1.19 15.59
CA ASN A 48 16.42 -1.49 17.00
C ASN A 48 15.16 -1.44 17.87
N ASP A 49 14.27 -0.46 17.65
CA ASP A 49 12.98 -0.34 18.37
C ASP A 49 11.85 0.08 17.42
N PRO A 50 11.34 -0.87 16.60
CA PRO A 50 10.39 -0.54 15.54
C PRO A 50 9.09 0.09 16.05
N LYS A 51 8.65 -0.29 17.26
CA LYS A 51 7.38 0.16 17.83
C LYS A 51 7.47 1.59 18.35
N ASN A 52 8.58 1.99 18.96
CA ASN A 52 8.68 3.34 19.52
C ASN A 52 9.29 4.34 18.54
N CYS A 53 10.11 3.89 17.58
CA CYS A 53 10.72 4.76 16.57
C CYS A 53 9.68 5.50 15.69
N ILE A 54 8.59 4.83 15.35
CA ILE A 54 7.56 5.36 14.44
C ILE A 54 6.43 6.09 15.16
N LYS A 55 6.50 6.23 16.48
CA LYS A 55 5.48 6.95 17.24
C LYS A 55 5.68 8.45 17.11
N GLY A 56 4.63 9.16 16.73
CA GLY A 56 4.70 10.62 16.69
C GLY A 56 3.59 11.32 15.93
N ILE A 57 2.74 10.60 15.20
CA ILE A 57 1.63 11.23 14.49
C ILE A 57 0.47 11.47 15.45
N THR A 58 0.37 12.71 15.92
CA THR A 58 -0.72 13.14 16.80
C THR A 58 -1.99 13.50 16.03
N ASP A 59 -3.13 13.58 16.74
CA ASP A 59 -4.36 14.15 16.16
C ASP A 59 -4.22 15.63 15.80
N ALA A 60 -3.32 16.37 16.46
CA ALA A 60 -3.05 17.76 16.12
C ALA A 60 -2.53 17.92 14.69
N HIS A 61 -1.76 16.94 14.19
CA HIS A 61 -1.33 16.91 12.79
C HIS A 61 -2.53 16.82 11.82
N ILE A 62 -3.62 16.11 12.20
CA ILE A 62 -4.82 15.96 11.36
C ILE A 62 -5.45 17.33 11.01
N SER A 63 -5.34 18.30 11.91
CA SER A 63 -5.94 19.63 11.76
C SER A 63 -5.03 20.67 11.10
N THR A 64 -3.73 20.41 10.95
CA THR A 64 -2.75 21.45 10.57
C THR A 64 -2.04 21.21 9.24
N PHE A 65 -1.99 19.96 8.75
CA PHE A 65 -1.26 19.64 7.52
C PHE A 65 -2.08 19.94 6.27
N ASP A 66 -1.45 20.62 5.31
CA ASP A 66 -1.92 20.68 3.92
C ASP A 66 -1.50 19.42 3.15
N ILE A 67 -2.27 19.05 2.14
CA ILE A 67 -2.00 17.87 1.31
C ILE A 67 -0.65 17.96 0.59
N GLN A 68 -0.18 19.17 0.27
CA GLN A 68 1.13 19.38 -0.36
C GLN A 68 2.30 19.05 0.57
N GLN A 69 2.15 19.28 1.87
CA GLN A 69 3.16 18.89 2.87
C GLN A 69 3.30 17.37 2.99
N LEU A 70 2.29 16.62 2.55
CA LEU A 70 2.26 15.17 2.55
C LEU A 70 2.58 14.57 1.17
N ALA A 71 3.02 15.37 0.20
CA ALA A 71 3.24 14.92 -1.18
C ALA A 71 4.13 13.68 -1.28
N ALA A 72 5.17 13.55 -0.45
CA ALA A 72 6.04 12.36 -0.42
C ALA A 72 5.30 11.04 -0.09
N THR A 73 4.12 11.12 0.51
CA THR A 73 3.34 9.94 0.95
C THR A 73 2.23 9.53 -0.02
N TRP A 74 1.93 10.37 -1.03
CA TRP A 74 0.87 10.08 -2.00
C TRP A 74 1.18 10.45 -3.44
N ASN A 75 2.00 11.47 -3.67
CA ASN A 75 2.42 11.93 -4.99
C ASN A 75 3.66 11.17 -5.49
N VAL A 76 3.65 9.87 -5.24
CA VAL A 76 4.67 8.90 -5.65
C VAL A 76 3.95 7.70 -6.25
N ASP A 77 4.64 6.86 -6.99
CA ASP A 77 4.01 5.74 -7.69
C ASP A 77 3.59 4.62 -6.72
N ALA A 78 4.37 4.37 -5.68
CA ALA A 78 4.08 3.36 -4.66
C ALA A 78 3.16 3.89 -3.54
N GLY A 79 2.28 3.03 -3.00
CA GLY A 79 1.52 3.41 -1.80
C GLY A 79 0.30 2.55 -1.48
N ARG A 80 -0.43 2.91 -0.41
CA ARG A 80 -1.64 2.22 0.05
C ARG A 80 -2.90 2.68 -0.71
N CYS A 81 -4.06 2.16 -0.32
CA CYS A 81 -5.35 2.50 -0.93
C CYS A 81 -5.66 4.01 -0.88
N THR A 82 -5.30 4.67 0.23
CA THR A 82 -5.52 6.10 0.40
C THR A 82 -4.70 6.94 -0.57
N SER A 83 -3.39 6.68 -0.68
CA SER A 83 -2.53 7.43 -1.60
C SER A 83 -2.94 7.21 -3.04
N PHE A 84 -3.31 5.98 -3.40
CA PHE A 84 -3.87 5.65 -4.70
C PHE A 84 -5.09 6.51 -5.03
N ALA A 85 -6.07 6.58 -4.11
CA ALA A 85 -7.28 7.37 -4.31
C ALA A 85 -6.96 8.87 -4.42
N VAL A 86 -6.11 9.40 -3.53
CA VAL A 86 -5.71 10.82 -3.54
C VAL A 86 -4.99 11.19 -4.83
N LYS A 87 -4.07 10.36 -5.30
CA LYS A 87 -3.34 10.58 -6.56
C LYS A 87 -4.28 10.62 -7.75
N ALA A 88 -5.14 9.61 -7.87
CA ALA A 88 -6.11 9.51 -8.96
C ALA A 88 -7.04 10.72 -9.02
N ILE A 89 -7.61 11.14 -7.89
CA ILE A 89 -8.52 12.29 -7.90
C ILE A 89 -7.80 13.62 -8.11
N THR A 90 -6.53 13.73 -7.70
CA THR A 90 -5.74 14.94 -7.94
C THR A 90 -5.54 15.14 -9.44
N GLU A 91 -5.16 14.09 -10.17
CA GLU A 91 -5.02 14.14 -11.62
C GLU A 91 -6.39 14.35 -12.30
N LEU A 92 -7.41 13.57 -11.93
CA LEU A 92 -8.73 13.67 -12.55
C LEU A 92 -9.38 15.05 -12.37
N ASN A 93 -9.16 15.71 -11.24
CA ASN A 93 -9.68 17.05 -10.98
C ASN A 93 -9.02 18.14 -11.85
N THR A 94 -7.93 17.85 -12.56
CA THR A 94 -7.33 18.79 -13.53
C THR A 94 -8.14 18.87 -14.83
N HIS A 95 -8.95 17.85 -15.13
CA HIS A 95 -9.73 17.81 -16.37
C HIS A 95 -10.93 18.77 -16.33
N LYS A 96 -11.02 19.59 -17.37
CA LYS A 96 -12.08 20.60 -17.56
C LYS A 96 -12.89 20.29 -18.82
N GLY A 97 -14.20 20.44 -18.72
CA GLY A 97 -15.13 20.34 -19.84
C GLY A 97 -15.29 21.67 -20.58
N ALA A 98 -16.38 21.77 -21.35
CA ALA A 98 -16.73 22.99 -22.06
C ALA A 98 -16.82 24.20 -21.11
N GLY A 99 -16.25 25.34 -21.52
CA GLY A 99 -16.23 26.56 -20.71
C GLY A 99 -15.31 26.50 -19.49
N GLY A 100 -14.42 25.52 -19.37
CA GLY A 100 -13.47 25.42 -18.26
C GLY A 100 -14.06 24.86 -16.97
N VAL A 101 -15.29 24.32 -17.01
CA VAL A 101 -15.97 23.75 -15.84
C VAL A 101 -15.33 22.42 -15.44
N PRO A 102 -15.01 22.17 -14.16
CA PRO A 102 -14.48 20.89 -13.72
C PRO A 102 -15.42 19.73 -14.04
N ILE A 103 -14.90 18.68 -14.69
CA ILE A 103 -15.65 17.46 -15.02
C ILE A 103 -16.00 16.70 -13.74
N PHE A 104 -15.05 16.64 -12.81
CA PHE A 104 -15.16 15.86 -11.59
C PHE A 104 -15.35 16.75 -10.35
N ASN A 105 -15.85 16.13 -9.28
CA ASN A 105 -15.88 16.67 -7.91
C ASN A 105 -15.82 15.50 -6.92
N PHE A 106 -14.64 14.95 -6.75
CA PHE A 106 -14.42 13.80 -5.89
C PHE A 106 -14.53 14.15 -4.40
N GLU A 107 -15.14 13.23 -3.66
CA GLU A 107 -15.16 13.19 -2.21
C GLU A 107 -14.56 11.86 -1.73
N ILE A 108 -13.79 11.89 -0.64
CA ILE A 108 -13.20 10.68 -0.04
C ILE A 108 -14.05 10.22 1.13
N TYR A 109 -14.31 8.92 1.19
CA TYR A 109 -15.06 8.27 2.26
C TYR A 109 -14.17 7.27 2.99
N ASP A 110 -14.15 7.33 4.33
CA ASP A 110 -13.39 6.42 5.18
C ASP A 110 -14.26 5.27 5.67
N LEU A 111 -14.01 4.09 5.11
CA LEU A 111 -14.77 2.87 5.34
C LEU A 111 -14.02 1.93 6.28
N SER A 112 -13.45 2.49 7.35
CA SER A 112 -12.72 1.76 8.41
C SER A 112 -11.45 1.10 7.88
N LYS A 113 -10.42 1.93 7.63
CA LYS A 113 -9.09 1.57 7.08
C LYS A 113 -9.04 1.31 5.57
N HIS A 114 -10.18 1.41 4.89
CA HIS A 114 -10.27 1.40 3.44
C HIS A 114 -10.88 2.72 2.98
N ARG A 115 -10.16 3.47 2.15
CA ARG A 115 -10.59 4.80 1.71
C ARG A 115 -10.84 4.76 0.22
N VAL A 116 -12.02 5.21 -0.18
CA VAL A 116 -12.46 5.25 -1.57
C VAL A 116 -12.85 6.67 -1.93
N ALA A 117 -12.66 7.02 -3.20
CA ALA A 117 -13.12 8.32 -3.70
C ALA A 117 -14.31 8.15 -4.64
N ARG A 118 -15.30 9.03 -4.50
CA ARG A 118 -16.48 9.08 -5.38
C ARG A 118 -16.70 10.47 -5.92
N CYS A 119 -16.90 10.57 -7.23
CA CYS A 119 -17.33 11.80 -7.88
C CYS A 119 -18.83 11.99 -7.69
N ARG A 120 -19.24 13.14 -7.12
CA ARG A 120 -20.66 13.47 -6.91
C ARG A 120 -21.40 13.80 -8.20
N LYS A 121 -20.71 14.32 -9.21
CA LYS A 121 -21.25 14.70 -10.53
C LYS A 121 -21.46 13.49 -11.43
N THR A 122 -20.45 12.62 -11.52
CA THR A 122 -20.43 11.54 -12.53
C THR A 122 -20.75 10.16 -11.95
N GLY A 123 -20.77 10.01 -10.62
CA GLY A 123 -20.96 8.72 -9.96
C GLY A 123 -19.76 7.76 -10.08
N VAL A 124 -18.66 8.21 -10.71
CA VAL A 124 -17.40 7.46 -10.82
C VAL A 124 -16.81 7.20 -9.44
N VAL A 125 -16.32 5.98 -9.24
CA VAL A 125 -15.67 5.51 -8.02
C VAL A 125 -14.25 5.08 -8.33
N ILE A 126 -13.32 5.53 -7.48
CA ILE A 126 -11.92 5.13 -7.46
C ILE A 126 -11.69 4.29 -6.20
N ASP A 127 -11.38 3.02 -6.40
CA ASP A 127 -11.01 2.07 -5.36
C ASP A 127 -9.81 1.23 -5.82
N SER A 128 -8.70 1.29 -5.08
CA SER A 128 -7.49 0.50 -5.36
C SER A 128 -7.67 -1.02 -5.23
N SER A 129 -8.73 -1.48 -4.58
CA SER A 129 -9.08 -2.89 -4.38
C SER A 129 -10.10 -3.41 -5.37
N SER A 130 -10.52 -2.56 -6.32
CA SER A 130 -11.45 -2.97 -7.37
C SER A 130 -10.85 -4.10 -8.20
N SER A 131 -11.63 -5.16 -8.40
CA SER A 131 -11.35 -6.27 -9.31
C SER A 131 -12.11 -6.17 -10.63
N LEU A 132 -12.84 -5.06 -10.85
CA LEU A 132 -13.56 -4.84 -12.09
C LEU A 132 -12.59 -4.53 -13.22
N ARG A 133 -13.01 -4.82 -14.46
CA ARG A 133 -12.27 -4.45 -15.66
C ARG A 133 -11.98 -2.95 -15.67
N ASN A 134 -10.73 -2.57 -15.89
CA ASN A 134 -10.20 -1.20 -15.82
C ASN A 134 -10.32 -0.51 -14.43
N GLY A 135 -10.69 -1.23 -13.38
CA GLY A 135 -10.66 -0.80 -11.98
C GLY A 135 -11.68 0.28 -11.59
N ALA A 136 -11.68 1.45 -12.25
CA ALA A 136 -12.66 2.51 -12.03
C ALA A 136 -14.02 2.16 -12.64
N PHE A 137 -15.10 2.51 -11.95
CA PHE A 137 -16.47 2.17 -12.33
C PHE A 137 -17.46 3.26 -11.91
N VAL A 138 -18.61 3.32 -12.57
CA VAL A 138 -19.73 4.16 -12.12
C VAL A 138 -20.62 3.31 -11.21
N LEU A 139 -20.93 3.81 -10.01
CA LEU A 139 -21.98 3.23 -9.18
C LEU A 139 -23.18 4.17 -9.09
N PRO A 140 -24.35 3.79 -9.63
CA PRO A 140 -25.57 4.56 -9.45
C PRO A 140 -25.96 4.69 -7.98
N GLU A 141 -26.58 5.82 -7.62
CA GLU A 141 -27.09 6.00 -6.26
C GLU A 141 -28.15 4.93 -5.92
N GLY A 142 -28.15 4.46 -4.67
CA GLY A 142 -29.05 3.42 -4.17
C GLY A 142 -28.68 1.99 -4.56
N SER A 143 -27.79 1.80 -5.54
CA SER A 143 -27.38 0.50 -6.07
C SER A 143 -26.22 -0.10 -5.27
N TRP A 144 -26.15 -1.44 -5.25
CA TRP A 144 -25.01 -2.18 -4.72
C TRP A 144 -24.07 -2.56 -5.87
N GLY A 145 -22.82 -2.13 -5.80
CA GLY A 145 -21.73 -2.64 -6.63
C GLY A 145 -21.12 -3.84 -5.93
N ARG A 146 -21.17 -5.02 -6.56
CA ARG A 146 -20.53 -6.24 -6.07
C ARG A 146 -19.26 -6.48 -6.89
N PHE A 147 -18.17 -6.82 -6.21
CA PHE A 147 -16.89 -7.06 -6.85
C PHE A 147 -16.64 -8.57 -6.90
N PRO A 148 -16.81 -9.27 -8.03
CA PRO A 148 -16.91 -10.73 -8.09
C PRO A 148 -15.75 -11.49 -7.41
N GLU A 149 -14.52 -10.98 -7.58
CA GLU A 149 -13.30 -11.58 -7.01
C GLU A 149 -13.09 -11.26 -5.51
N THR A 150 -14.01 -10.51 -4.91
CA THR A 150 -13.95 -10.17 -3.49
C THR A 150 -15.31 -10.39 -2.85
N GLN A 151 -15.36 -10.64 -1.54
CA GLN A 151 -16.63 -10.59 -0.81
C GLN A 151 -17.07 -9.16 -0.50
N ALA A 152 -16.49 -8.16 -1.19
CA ALA A 152 -16.78 -6.76 -0.96
C ALA A 152 -18.00 -6.30 -1.76
N SER A 153 -18.84 -5.49 -1.13
CA SER A 153 -19.95 -4.81 -1.76
C SER A 153 -19.97 -3.35 -1.34
N TRP A 154 -20.28 -2.47 -2.28
CA TRP A 154 -20.30 -1.02 -2.05
C TRP A 154 -21.65 -0.43 -2.40
N LYS A 155 -22.14 0.50 -1.58
CA LYS A 155 -23.38 1.24 -1.85
C LYS A 155 -23.23 2.69 -1.45
N PHE A 156 -23.77 3.56 -2.29
CA PHE A 156 -23.93 4.96 -1.98
C PHE A 156 -25.41 5.32 -1.92
N LYS A 157 -25.88 5.96 -0.85
CA LYS A 157 -27.25 6.47 -0.79
C LYS A 157 -27.32 7.67 0.15
N SER A 158 -27.93 8.77 -0.28
CA SER A 158 -28.21 9.93 0.58
C SER A 158 -26.94 10.47 1.27
N SER A 159 -25.86 10.63 0.49
CA SER A 159 -24.52 11.05 0.97
C SER A 159 -23.82 10.09 1.94
N GLU A 160 -24.37 8.89 2.16
CA GLU A 160 -23.74 7.85 2.96
C GLU A 160 -23.11 6.78 2.05
N SER A 161 -21.82 6.54 2.26
CA SER A 161 -21.08 5.44 1.65
C SER A 161 -21.08 4.25 2.60
N LYS A 162 -21.48 3.08 2.10
CA LYS A 162 -21.49 1.80 2.81
C LYS A 162 -20.55 0.83 2.12
N PHE A 163 -19.74 0.14 2.90
CA PHE A 163 -18.90 -0.94 2.44
C PHE A 163 -19.11 -2.16 3.33
N GLU A 164 -19.36 -3.28 2.66
CA GLU A 164 -19.52 -4.59 3.26
C GLU A 164 -18.37 -5.45 2.78
N ARG A 165 -17.78 -6.23 3.69
CA ARG A 165 -16.99 -7.42 3.37
C ARG A 165 -17.74 -8.61 3.97
N ASP A 166 -17.65 -9.75 3.31
CA ASP A 166 -18.13 -11.07 3.76
C ASP A 166 -19.57 -11.45 3.38
N GLY A 167 -20.18 -10.78 2.40
CA GLY A 167 -21.43 -11.22 1.77
C GLY A 167 -22.66 -11.32 2.69
N LYS A 168 -22.55 -10.93 3.96
CA LYS A 168 -23.63 -10.89 4.94
C LYS A 168 -24.15 -9.45 5.05
N VAL A 169 -25.43 -9.28 4.78
CA VAL A 169 -26.18 -8.02 4.98
C VAL A 169 -26.13 -7.55 6.45
N ASP A 170 -25.84 -8.47 7.38
CA ASP A 170 -25.66 -8.21 8.82
C ASP A 170 -24.19 -8.29 9.29
N GLY A 171 -23.22 -8.45 8.37
CA GLY A 171 -21.81 -8.25 8.68
C GLY A 171 -21.56 -6.80 9.11
N GLN A 172 -20.45 -6.49 9.80
CA GLN A 172 -20.18 -5.12 10.28
C GLN A 172 -20.10 -4.12 9.11
N ILE A 173 -21.24 -3.56 8.70
CA ILE A 173 -21.33 -2.55 7.64
C ILE A 173 -20.49 -1.36 8.10
N LYS A 174 -19.41 -1.08 7.39
CA LYS A 174 -18.62 0.12 7.62
C LYS A 174 -19.28 1.25 6.84
N LYS A 175 -19.66 2.31 7.55
CA LYS A 175 -20.39 3.44 7.01
C LYS A 175 -19.57 4.70 7.19
N SER A 176 -19.58 5.54 6.16
CA SER A 176 -19.05 6.90 6.21
C SER A 176 -20.17 7.82 5.72
N SER A 177 -20.76 8.58 6.65
CA SER A 177 -21.81 9.57 6.35
C SER A 177 -21.24 10.95 6.02
N SER A 178 -19.97 11.20 6.35
CA SER A 178 -19.28 12.45 6.07
C SER A 178 -18.03 12.20 5.24
N PRO A 179 -17.86 12.90 4.10
CA PRO A 179 -16.60 12.84 3.37
C PRO A 179 -15.48 13.51 4.18
N ILE A 180 -14.25 13.10 3.92
CA ILE A 180 -13.04 13.68 4.50
C ILE A 180 -12.17 14.31 3.42
N THR A 181 -11.35 15.29 3.80
CA THR A 181 -10.38 15.90 2.88
C THR A 181 -9.25 14.92 2.54
N PRO A 182 -8.57 15.08 1.39
CA PRO A 182 -7.37 14.32 1.06
C PRO A 182 -6.30 14.36 2.16
N ALA A 183 -6.04 15.54 2.74
CA ALA A 183 -5.07 15.68 3.83
C ALA A 183 -5.46 14.84 5.05
N LYS A 184 -6.72 14.95 5.50
CA LYS A 184 -7.23 14.14 6.62
C LYS A 184 -7.15 12.64 6.31
N ALA A 185 -7.49 12.23 5.09
CA ALA A 185 -7.40 10.84 4.66
C ALA A 185 -5.96 10.31 4.76
N MET A 186 -4.98 11.05 4.25
CA MET A 186 -3.57 10.68 4.30
C MET A 186 -3.04 10.58 5.73
N ILE A 187 -3.40 11.52 6.61
CA ILE A 187 -2.91 11.50 8.00
C ILE A 187 -3.46 10.30 8.77
N ILE A 188 -4.74 9.95 8.58
CA ILE A 188 -5.27 8.72 9.17
C ILE A 188 -4.55 7.49 8.58
N CYS A 189 -4.24 7.49 7.28
CA CYS A 189 -3.49 6.41 6.66
C CYS A 189 -2.08 6.28 7.25
N LEU A 190 -1.40 7.39 7.53
CA LEU A 190 -0.09 7.39 8.19
C LEU A 190 -0.17 6.87 9.64
N LYS A 191 -1.21 7.25 10.40
CA LYS A 191 -1.45 6.69 11.74
C LYS A 191 -1.63 5.17 11.72
N GLU A 192 -2.34 4.65 10.72
CA GLU A 192 -2.45 3.20 10.56
C GLU A 192 -1.11 2.53 10.24
N VAL A 193 -0.23 3.21 9.50
CA VAL A 193 1.14 2.73 9.26
C VAL A 193 1.93 2.75 10.57
N GLU A 194 1.90 3.84 11.34
CA GLU A 194 2.48 3.93 12.69
C GLU A 194 1.99 2.79 13.60
N ASP A 195 0.69 2.47 13.58
CA ASP A 195 0.08 1.43 14.42
C ASP A 195 0.47 -0.01 14.01
N SER A 196 1.01 -0.22 12.81
CA SER A 196 1.17 -1.57 12.24
C SER A 196 2.56 -1.89 11.68
N ALA A 197 3.34 -0.91 11.25
CA ALA A 197 4.61 -1.13 10.55
C ALA A 197 5.66 -1.84 11.41
N TYR A 198 5.60 -1.69 12.74
CA TYR A 198 6.47 -2.46 13.65
C TYR A 198 6.22 -3.97 13.60
N LYS A 199 5.03 -4.40 13.17
CA LYS A 199 4.69 -5.82 12.96
C LYS A 199 5.02 -6.24 11.54
N THR A 200 4.40 -5.57 10.58
CA THR A 200 4.41 -5.99 9.18
C THR A 200 4.27 -4.80 8.24
N VAL A 201 5.07 -4.75 7.19
CA VAL A 201 4.89 -3.80 6.08
C VAL A 201 4.88 -4.57 4.76
N PRO A 202 3.71 -4.74 4.11
CA PRO A 202 3.62 -5.43 2.84
C PRO A 202 4.01 -4.51 1.68
N THR A 203 4.67 -5.10 0.70
CA THR A 203 4.82 -4.60 -0.67
C THR A 203 4.27 -5.66 -1.60
N LEU A 204 3.12 -5.36 -2.21
CA LEU A 204 2.40 -6.27 -3.09
C LEU A 204 2.44 -5.71 -4.51
N PHE A 205 3.15 -6.43 -5.39
CA PHE A 205 3.25 -6.10 -6.80
C PHE A 205 1.91 -6.34 -7.50
N ARG A 206 1.61 -5.51 -8.49
CA ARG A 206 0.29 -5.52 -9.12
C ARG A 206 0.33 -5.01 -10.54
N SER A 207 -0.56 -5.50 -11.38
CA SER A 207 -0.74 -4.97 -12.72
C SER A 207 -2.14 -5.24 -13.24
N VAL A 208 -2.49 -4.63 -14.36
CA VAL A 208 -3.66 -4.99 -15.14
C VAL A 208 -3.23 -6.01 -16.20
N ASN A 209 -3.93 -7.14 -16.31
CA ASN A 209 -3.62 -8.18 -17.30
C ASN A 209 -4.17 -7.83 -18.70
N GLU A 210 -3.95 -8.71 -19.68
CA GLU A 210 -4.39 -8.50 -21.08
C GLU A 210 -5.92 -8.36 -21.23
N GLN A 211 -6.70 -8.94 -20.32
CA GLN A 211 -8.16 -8.82 -20.28
C GLN A 211 -8.62 -7.54 -19.57
N HIS A 212 -7.68 -6.68 -19.19
CA HIS A 212 -7.89 -5.47 -18.41
C HIS A 212 -8.41 -5.71 -16.98
N ILE A 213 -8.09 -6.86 -16.40
CA ILE A 213 -8.47 -7.22 -15.04
C ILE A 213 -7.29 -6.92 -14.10
N PRO A 214 -7.50 -6.20 -12.99
CA PRO A 214 -6.48 -6.00 -11.97
C PRO A 214 -6.05 -7.32 -11.32
N VAL A 215 -4.75 -7.56 -11.27
CA VAL A 215 -4.14 -8.73 -10.65
C VAL A 215 -3.05 -8.32 -9.66
N PHE A 216 -2.91 -9.10 -8.60
CA PHE A 216 -1.81 -9.01 -7.65
C PHE A 216 -0.87 -10.19 -7.86
N HIS A 217 0.43 -9.92 -7.81
CA HIS A 217 1.48 -10.91 -8.03
C HIS A 217 2.11 -11.30 -6.69
N GLY A 218 3.44 -11.28 -6.63
CA GLY A 218 4.24 -11.57 -5.44
C GLY A 218 4.11 -10.51 -4.35
N ILE A 219 4.34 -10.96 -3.12
CA ILE A 219 4.39 -10.13 -1.92
C ILE A 219 5.77 -10.22 -1.26
N ILE A 220 6.33 -9.06 -0.96
CA ILE A 220 7.45 -8.88 -0.04
C ILE A 220 6.87 -8.34 1.27
N MET A 221 7.12 -8.99 2.40
CA MET A 221 6.65 -8.53 3.70
C MET A 221 7.83 -8.31 4.64
N TRP A 222 8.07 -7.05 5.02
CA TRP A 222 8.93 -6.76 6.16
C TRP A 222 8.22 -7.15 7.45
N CYS A 223 8.88 -7.92 8.29
CA CYS A 223 8.38 -8.33 9.61
C CYS A 223 9.37 -7.91 10.70
N PRO A 224 9.47 -6.60 11.05
CA PRO A 224 10.53 -6.11 11.93
C PRO A 224 10.51 -6.77 13.32
N LYS A 225 9.32 -6.97 13.90
CA LYS A 225 9.15 -7.67 15.18
C LYS A 225 9.72 -9.09 15.15
N ASP A 226 9.66 -9.76 14.00
CA ASP A 226 10.11 -11.14 13.83
C ASP A 226 11.51 -11.22 13.22
N HIS A 227 12.19 -10.08 13.04
CA HIS A 227 13.52 -9.98 12.46
C HIS A 227 13.58 -10.65 11.08
N ALA A 228 12.59 -10.42 10.21
CA ALA A 228 12.46 -11.17 8.97
C ALA A 228 11.97 -10.33 7.79
N LEU A 229 12.31 -10.82 6.59
CA LEU A 229 11.71 -10.43 5.32
C LEU A 229 11.11 -11.69 4.69
N GLU A 230 9.83 -11.68 4.37
CA GLU A 230 9.13 -12.84 3.82
C GLU A 230 8.73 -12.59 2.37
N LEU A 231 8.98 -13.57 1.50
CA LEU A 231 8.73 -13.51 0.07
C LEU A 231 7.72 -14.59 -0.32
N GLY A 232 6.52 -14.19 -0.73
CA GLY A 232 5.44 -15.07 -1.17
C GLY A 232 5.13 -14.91 -2.64
N ALA A 233 5.17 -15.99 -3.42
CA ALA A 233 4.93 -15.96 -4.87
C ALA A 233 3.55 -15.41 -5.27
N SER A 234 2.57 -15.51 -4.37
CA SER A 234 1.25 -14.93 -4.50
C SER A 234 0.62 -14.65 -3.13
N VAL A 235 -0.48 -13.88 -3.12
CA VAL A 235 -1.29 -13.69 -1.90
C VAL A 235 -1.82 -15.03 -1.36
N ALA A 236 -2.15 -15.98 -2.25
CA ALA A 236 -2.63 -17.30 -1.87
C ALA A 236 -1.53 -18.13 -1.20
N ASP A 237 -0.33 -18.15 -1.79
CA ASP A 237 0.83 -18.84 -1.23
C ASP A 237 1.22 -18.27 0.13
N TYR A 238 1.22 -16.94 0.26
CA TYR A 238 1.51 -16.27 1.53
C TYR A 238 0.50 -16.67 2.61
N LYS A 239 -0.80 -16.74 2.30
CA LYS A 239 -1.84 -17.22 3.22
C LYS A 239 -1.68 -18.70 3.57
N ALA A 240 -1.22 -19.51 2.62
CA ALA A 240 -0.90 -20.92 2.80
C ALA A 240 0.47 -21.13 3.50
N LYS A 241 1.17 -20.07 3.89
CA LYS A 241 2.51 -20.09 4.49
C LYS A 241 3.58 -20.71 3.58
N ARG A 242 3.34 -20.72 2.27
CA ARG A 242 4.31 -21.13 1.25
C ARG A 242 5.13 -19.91 0.84
N LYS A 243 6.32 -19.77 1.44
CA LYS A 243 7.12 -18.55 1.33
C LYS A 243 8.60 -18.82 1.56
N LEU A 244 9.46 -17.98 0.99
CA LEU A 244 10.86 -17.89 1.38
C LEU A 244 10.97 -16.86 2.51
N VAL A 245 11.68 -17.20 3.59
CA VAL A 245 11.91 -16.30 4.72
C VAL A 245 13.39 -15.99 4.78
N ILE A 246 13.74 -14.72 4.64
CA ILE A 246 15.06 -14.17 4.95
C ILE A 246 15.02 -13.78 6.42
N GLN A 247 15.59 -14.64 7.27
CA GLN A 247 15.53 -14.52 8.72
C GLN A 247 16.85 -13.94 9.24
N PHE A 248 16.75 -12.80 9.91
CA PHE A 248 17.85 -12.22 10.69
C PHE A 248 17.91 -12.88 12.08
N PRO A 249 19.10 -12.92 12.70
CA PRO A 249 19.28 -13.46 14.05
C PRO A 249 18.37 -12.77 15.08
N LYS A 250 17.85 -13.57 16.01
CA LYS A 250 17.02 -13.09 17.13
C LYS A 250 17.84 -13.02 18.41
N TYR A 251 17.42 -12.16 19.33
CA TYR A 251 18.01 -12.12 20.66
C TYR A 251 17.52 -13.30 21.51
N VAL A 252 18.46 -14.01 22.14
CA VAL A 252 18.23 -15.11 23.08
C VAL A 252 18.98 -14.84 24.39
N LYS A 253 18.55 -15.47 25.48
CA LYS A 253 19.30 -15.42 26.73
C LYS A 253 20.46 -16.40 26.68
N ASP A 254 21.67 -15.92 26.96
CA ASP A 254 22.83 -16.78 27.15
C ASP A 254 22.78 -17.51 28.51
N LYS A 255 23.83 -18.27 28.83
CA LYS A 255 23.94 -18.99 30.11
C LYS A 255 23.99 -18.05 31.33
N ALA A 256 24.40 -16.80 31.15
CA ALA A 256 24.43 -15.76 32.19
C ALA A 256 23.11 -14.96 32.26
N GLY A 257 22.12 -15.27 31.41
CA GLY A 257 20.84 -14.57 31.33
C GLY A 257 20.89 -13.25 30.56
N GLN A 258 22.01 -12.91 29.91
CA GLN A 258 22.15 -11.73 29.07
C GLN A 258 21.52 -11.96 27.70
N MET A 259 20.88 -10.92 27.15
CA MET A 259 20.35 -10.98 25.78
C MET A 259 21.49 -10.84 24.78
N VAL A 260 21.70 -11.85 23.96
CA VAL A 260 22.70 -11.90 22.88
C VAL A 260 22.05 -12.35 21.60
N LEU A 261 22.61 -12.02 20.43
CA LEU A 261 22.14 -12.57 19.16
C LEU A 261 22.37 -14.09 19.12
N ASP A 262 21.38 -14.86 18.67
CA ASP A 262 21.47 -16.31 18.60
C ASP A 262 22.59 -16.74 17.63
N PRO A 263 23.71 -17.31 18.14
CA PRO A 263 24.84 -17.69 17.30
C PRO A 263 24.47 -18.74 16.25
N LYS A 264 23.42 -19.54 16.49
CA LYS A 264 22.96 -20.57 15.53
C LYS A 264 22.27 -19.95 14.32
N MET A 265 21.65 -18.78 14.50
CA MET A 265 20.96 -18.05 13.44
C MET A 265 21.90 -17.15 12.64
N MET A 266 23.07 -16.80 13.19
CA MET A 266 24.07 -15.95 12.52
C MET A 266 24.47 -16.48 11.14
N GLY A 267 24.20 -15.67 10.11
CA GLY A 267 24.70 -15.85 8.76
C GLY A 267 26.12 -15.30 8.59
N THR A 268 26.50 -15.08 7.33
CA THR A 268 27.76 -14.46 6.92
C THR A 268 27.50 -13.47 5.78
N SER A 269 28.51 -12.68 5.37
CA SER A 269 28.38 -11.84 4.17
C SER A 269 27.93 -12.63 2.95
N LYS A 270 28.46 -13.86 2.75
CA LYS A 270 28.06 -14.71 1.62
C LYS A 270 26.60 -15.14 1.68
N THR A 271 26.02 -15.32 2.88
CA THR A 271 24.60 -15.64 2.99
C THR A 271 23.73 -14.41 2.79
N LEU A 272 24.21 -13.20 3.15
CA LEU A 272 23.55 -11.96 2.78
C LEU A 272 23.52 -11.77 1.27
N ASP A 273 24.65 -11.92 0.58
CA ASP A 273 24.71 -11.78 -0.89
C ASP A 273 23.67 -12.70 -1.56
N LYS A 274 23.58 -13.95 -1.10
CA LYS A 274 22.58 -14.91 -1.59
C LYS A 274 21.14 -14.53 -1.23
N CYS A 275 20.89 -13.90 -0.08
CA CYS A 275 19.57 -13.38 0.27
C CYS A 275 19.17 -12.20 -0.64
N ILE A 276 20.13 -11.35 -1.03
CA ILE A 276 19.90 -10.27 -2.01
C ILE A 276 19.61 -10.87 -3.39
N GLU A 277 20.38 -11.87 -3.83
CA GLU A 277 20.09 -12.61 -5.07
C GLU A 277 18.67 -13.17 -5.06
N TYR A 278 18.23 -13.80 -3.97
CA TYR A 278 16.85 -14.29 -3.85
C TYR A 278 15.79 -13.20 -3.92
N LEU A 279 16.08 -12.00 -3.41
CA LEU A 279 15.16 -10.87 -3.51
C LEU A 279 15.03 -10.38 -4.95
N VAL A 280 16.16 -10.26 -5.67
CA VAL A 280 16.19 -9.87 -7.09
C VAL A 280 15.46 -10.91 -7.93
N GLU A 281 15.82 -12.20 -7.81
CA GLU A 281 15.15 -13.30 -8.51
C GLU A 281 13.63 -13.34 -8.22
N PHE A 282 13.24 -13.03 -6.99
CA PHE A 282 11.83 -12.97 -6.60
C PHE A 282 11.09 -11.85 -7.35
N ILE A 283 11.68 -10.66 -7.46
CA ILE A 283 11.07 -9.53 -8.18
C ILE A 283 10.96 -9.85 -9.67
N ASP A 284 12.01 -10.43 -10.26
CA ASP A 284 12.01 -10.84 -11.67
C ASP A 284 10.94 -11.91 -11.97
N THR A 285 10.79 -12.88 -11.05
CA THR A 285 9.90 -14.03 -11.27
C THR A 285 8.44 -13.72 -10.89
N TYR A 286 8.23 -13.00 -9.79
CA TYR A 286 6.92 -12.82 -9.17
C TYR A 286 6.47 -11.35 -9.08
N GLY A 287 7.26 -10.39 -9.53
CA GLY A 287 6.84 -8.98 -9.57
C GLY A 287 5.83 -8.67 -10.69
N GLY A 288 5.65 -9.58 -11.64
CA GLY A 288 4.82 -9.37 -12.82
C GLY A 288 5.45 -8.41 -13.84
N PRO A 289 4.71 -8.00 -14.89
CA PRO A 289 5.29 -7.27 -16.02
C PRO A 289 5.82 -5.87 -15.67
N TYR A 290 5.39 -5.30 -14.54
CA TYR A 290 5.87 -4.02 -14.04
C TYR A 290 6.70 -4.17 -12.76
N GLY A 291 7.04 -5.39 -12.33
CA GLY A 291 7.67 -5.66 -11.04
C GLY A 291 8.96 -4.88 -10.80
N GLN A 292 9.90 -4.96 -11.74
CA GLN A 292 11.17 -4.25 -11.67
C GLN A 292 10.97 -2.73 -11.63
N TYR A 293 10.16 -2.19 -12.55
CA TYR A 293 9.82 -0.77 -12.56
C TYR A 293 9.19 -0.32 -11.24
N GLN A 294 8.26 -1.11 -10.69
CA GLN A 294 7.60 -0.82 -9.42
C GLN A 294 8.56 -0.83 -8.23
N TRP A 295 9.61 -1.65 -8.28
CA TRP A 295 10.61 -1.77 -7.23
C TRP A 295 11.62 -0.62 -7.24
N GLU A 296 12.13 -0.27 -8.42
CA GLU A 296 13.17 0.76 -8.59
C GLU A 296 12.62 2.19 -8.41
N ASN A 297 11.31 2.37 -8.55
CA ASN A 297 10.71 3.69 -8.64
C ASN A 297 10.46 4.34 -7.27
N ALA A 298 10.46 5.69 -7.27
CA ALA A 298 10.18 6.54 -6.11
C ALA A 298 11.04 6.25 -4.86
N GLY A 299 12.23 5.68 -5.04
CA GLY A 299 13.16 5.38 -3.94
C GLY A 299 12.81 4.11 -3.14
N LEU A 300 11.85 3.29 -3.59
CA LEU A 300 11.42 2.10 -2.86
C LEU A 300 12.56 1.09 -2.69
N GLU A 301 13.30 0.76 -3.75
CA GLU A 301 14.49 -0.10 -3.68
C GLU A 301 15.57 0.46 -2.75
N ALA A 302 15.86 1.76 -2.87
CA ALA A 302 16.89 2.42 -2.06
C ALA A 302 16.54 2.37 -0.57
N PHE A 303 15.27 2.62 -0.21
CA PHE A 303 14.80 2.54 1.17
C PHE A 303 14.84 1.09 1.70
N ASN A 304 14.45 0.10 0.89
CA ASN A 304 14.57 -1.31 1.27
C ASN A 304 16.03 -1.70 1.50
N SER A 305 16.94 -1.31 0.62
CA SER A 305 18.38 -1.56 0.76
C SER A 305 18.94 -0.95 2.04
N ALA A 306 18.55 0.29 2.36
CA ALA A 306 18.96 0.95 3.59
C ALA A 306 18.41 0.27 4.86
N LEU A 307 17.20 -0.29 4.81
CA LEU A 307 16.64 -1.08 5.91
C LEU A 307 17.34 -2.44 6.07
N ILE A 308 17.69 -3.12 4.97
CA ILE A 308 18.50 -4.35 5.03
C ILE A 308 19.86 -4.05 5.64
N GLN A 309 20.52 -2.98 5.23
CA GLN A 309 21.81 -2.58 5.81
C GLN A 309 21.68 -2.34 7.32
N ALA A 310 20.71 -1.54 7.74
CA ALA A 310 20.46 -1.28 9.16
C ALA A 310 20.16 -2.57 9.94
N ALA A 311 19.42 -3.51 9.35
CA ALA A 311 19.14 -4.82 9.91
C ALA A 311 20.40 -5.68 10.05
N VAL A 312 21.29 -5.69 9.05
CA VAL A 312 22.56 -6.44 9.12
C VAL A 312 23.45 -5.89 10.23
N GLU A 313 23.56 -4.59 10.35
CA GLU A 313 24.38 -3.93 11.38
C GLU A 313 23.81 -4.12 12.79
N THR A 314 22.48 -4.15 12.94
CA THR A 314 21.83 -4.27 14.25
C THR A 314 21.62 -5.72 14.69
N TRP A 315 21.15 -6.58 13.78
CA TRP A 315 20.74 -7.95 14.07
C TRP A 315 21.73 -9.00 13.55
N GLY A 316 22.72 -8.61 12.75
CA GLY A 316 23.68 -9.53 12.13
C GLY A 316 23.21 -10.07 10.78
N TYR A 317 24.07 -10.87 10.13
CA TYR A 317 23.80 -11.40 8.79
C TYR A 317 22.63 -12.41 8.77
N PRO A 318 21.72 -12.33 7.79
CA PRO A 318 20.57 -13.23 7.69
C PRO A 318 20.90 -14.57 7.04
N LYS A 319 19.95 -15.51 7.15
CA LYS A 319 19.87 -16.76 6.38
C LYS A 319 18.50 -16.85 5.70
N ALA A 320 18.43 -17.55 4.58
CA ALA A 320 17.18 -17.81 3.89
C ALA A 320 16.69 -19.25 4.13
N GLU A 321 15.39 -19.43 4.36
CA GLU A 321 14.74 -20.73 4.53
C GLU A 321 13.40 -20.80 3.80
N ARG A 322 13.09 -21.93 3.17
CA ARG A 322 11.79 -22.15 2.50
C ARG A 322 10.80 -22.80 3.46
N HIS A 323 9.61 -22.22 3.54
CA HIS A 323 8.49 -22.72 4.35
C HIS A 323 7.39 -23.27 3.45
N GLY A 324 6.76 -24.37 3.88
CA GLY A 324 5.54 -24.91 3.28
C GLY A 324 5.70 -25.51 1.87
N ALA A 325 6.64 -26.45 1.70
CA ALA A 325 6.77 -27.23 0.46
C ALA A 325 5.50 -28.05 0.15
#